data_AF-A0A7Y2P2X5-F1
#
_entry.id   AF-A0A7Y2P2X5-F1
#
_cell.length_a   1.000
_cell.length_b   1.000
_cell.length_c   1.000
_cell.angle_alpha   90.00
_cell.angle_beta   90.00
_cell.angle_gamma   90.00
#
_symmetry.space_group_name_H-M   'P 1'
#
loop_
_entity.id
_entity.type
_entity.pdbx_description
1 polymer ?
#
loop_
_entity_poly.entity_id
_entity_poly.type
_entity_poly.pdbx_seq_one_letter_code
_entity_poly.pdbx_strand_id
1 'polypeptide(L)'
;MNSTSAKRKAVYVLISVAIFLLISNLFLNKLLPKANPEHEELALSGLEINNHFLKAVINFGLEEDWITVGKLTNKSDSLFLSYKVKLPPDLPIPVFISEIKTEFSSDSVEIKSIEKKMGGRTKLEIYSGSFLKLTSDIDYDKKLVRKRGSVGFLIEDISFDDEKDLLLFDIPESFAVLLIPSKENKKHSKFIFDKSKEFALLLDDEIDELEYKLNEGYSNNRILNSVKAILGTFSKAIFFVIDDKSELFRSQVFPVISAELEKRNIKLVLKSELYQLENNEETDLYNSFDRMFKQMADEKLTILCNS
;
A
#
# COMPACT_ATOMS: atom_id res chain seq x y z
N MET A 1 -28.58 2.57 -71.49
CA MET A 1 -28.32 1.27 -70.83
C MET A 1 -26.82 1.07 -70.67
N ASN A 2 -26.23 1.25 -69.47
CA ASN A 2 -24.82 0.90 -69.17
C ASN A 2 -24.48 0.78 -67.65
N SER A 3 -25.47 0.79 -66.76
CA SER A 3 -25.24 0.89 -65.30
C SER A 3 -24.85 -0.43 -64.62
N THR A 4 -25.36 -1.57 -65.09
CA THR A 4 -25.09 -2.90 -64.50
C THR A 4 -23.69 -3.43 -64.80
N SER A 5 -23.12 -3.08 -65.94
CA SER A 5 -21.74 -3.43 -66.34
C SER A 5 -20.69 -2.70 -65.49
N ALA A 6 -20.90 -1.40 -65.25
CA ALA A 6 -20.00 -0.59 -64.43
C ALA A 6 -19.98 -1.03 -62.96
N LYS A 7 -21.14 -1.36 -62.38
CA LYS A 7 -21.23 -1.87 -60.99
C LYS A 7 -20.55 -3.23 -60.83
N ARG A 8 -20.72 -4.15 -61.79
CA ARG A 8 -20.01 -5.44 -61.77
C ARG A 8 -18.49 -5.26 -61.89
N LYS A 9 -18.01 -4.38 -62.78
CA LYS A 9 -16.58 -4.07 -62.90
C LYS A 9 -16.01 -3.47 -61.61
N ALA A 10 -16.74 -2.57 -60.95
CA ALA A 10 -16.33 -2.00 -59.68
C ALA A 10 -16.19 -3.08 -58.58
N VAL A 11 -17.14 -4.01 -58.51
CA VAL A 11 -17.08 -5.14 -57.57
C VAL A 11 -15.89 -6.05 -57.87
N TYR A 12 -15.61 -6.37 -59.13
CA TYR A 12 -14.44 -7.18 -59.50
C TYR A 12 -13.10 -6.49 -59.19
N VAL A 13 -13.03 -5.16 -59.36
CA VAL A 13 -11.85 -4.38 -58.98
C VAL A 13 -11.67 -4.38 -57.47
N LEU A 14 -12.74 -4.16 -56.70
CA LEU A 14 -12.69 -4.20 -55.23
C LEU A 14 -12.27 -5.57 -54.70
N ILE A 15 -12.81 -6.66 -55.26
CA ILE A 15 -12.44 -8.02 -54.89
C ILE A 15 -10.97 -8.29 -55.24
N SER A 16 -10.53 -7.88 -56.43
CA SER A 16 -9.12 -8.04 -56.84
C SER A 16 -8.16 -7.27 -55.93
N VAL A 17 -8.52 -6.04 -55.55
CA VAL A 17 -7.74 -5.21 -54.61
C VAL A 17 -7.72 -5.85 -53.22
N ALA A 18 -8.85 -6.36 -52.73
CA ALA A 18 -8.92 -7.03 -51.44
C ALA A 18 -8.06 -8.30 -51.39
N ILE A 19 -8.10 -9.11 -52.46
CA ILE A 19 -7.25 -10.31 -52.59
C ILE A 19 -5.77 -9.89 -52.65
N PHE A 20 -5.43 -8.85 -53.42
CA PHE A 20 -4.06 -8.35 -53.49
C PHE A 20 -3.57 -7.86 -52.13
N LEU A 21 -4.36 -7.08 -51.41
CA LEU A 21 -4.04 -6.63 -50.04
C LEU A 21 -3.86 -7.80 -49.07
N LEU A 22 -4.69 -8.84 -49.17
CA LEU A 22 -4.57 -10.03 -48.33
C LEU A 22 -3.27 -10.79 -48.59
N ILE A 23 -2.93 -10.96 -49.88
CA ILE A 23 -1.68 -11.61 -50.29
C ILE A 23 -0.48 -10.76 -49.87
N SER A 24 -0.52 -9.44 -50.10
CA SER A 24 0.51 -8.52 -49.62
C SER A 24 0.67 -8.58 -48.11
N ASN A 25 -0.42 -8.65 -47.33
CA ASN A 25 -0.34 -8.79 -45.87
C ASN A 25 0.28 -10.13 -45.45
N LEU A 26 -0.06 -11.22 -46.14
CA LEU A 26 0.56 -12.54 -45.90
C LEU A 26 2.05 -12.56 -46.24
N PHE A 27 2.46 -11.91 -47.34
CA PHE A 27 3.86 -11.80 -47.72
C PHE A 27 4.63 -10.83 -46.82
N LEU A 28 4.03 -9.70 -46.43
CA LEU A 28 4.63 -8.75 -45.48
C LEU A 28 4.87 -9.42 -44.13
N ASN A 29 3.93 -10.23 -43.61
CA ASN A 29 4.13 -10.99 -42.37
C ASN A 29 5.20 -12.09 -42.47
N LYS A 30 5.60 -12.48 -43.68
CA LYS A 30 6.61 -13.52 -43.94
C LYS A 30 7.99 -12.96 -44.28
N LEU A 31 8.06 -11.76 -44.87
CA LEU A 31 9.30 -11.06 -45.24
C LEU A 31 9.74 -10.04 -44.19
N LEU A 32 8.79 -9.42 -43.48
CA LEU A 32 9.05 -8.66 -42.28
C LEU A 32 8.73 -9.60 -41.11
N PRO A 33 9.73 -10.23 -40.45
CA PRO A 33 9.47 -10.75 -39.10
C PRO A 33 8.80 -9.61 -38.34
N LYS A 34 7.69 -9.88 -37.64
CA LYS A 34 6.98 -8.89 -36.84
C LYS A 34 8.02 -8.00 -36.19
N ALA A 35 8.12 -6.75 -36.65
CA ALA A 35 8.81 -5.75 -35.88
C ALA A 35 7.95 -5.66 -34.62
N ASN A 36 8.34 -6.39 -33.57
CA ASN A 36 8.00 -5.96 -32.24
C ASN A 36 8.50 -4.52 -32.22
N PRO A 37 7.65 -3.52 -32.00
CA PRO A 37 8.12 -2.21 -31.62
C PRO A 37 8.60 -2.31 -30.18
N GLU A 38 9.51 -3.24 -29.89
CA GLU A 38 10.47 -3.06 -28.83
C GLU A 38 11.47 -2.13 -29.47
N HIS A 39 11.30 -0.83 -29.19
CA HIS A 39 12.45 0.05 -29.19
C HIS A 39 13.60 -0.73 -28.56
N GLU A 40 14.74 -0.84 -29.24
CA GLU A 40 16.01 -1.14 -28.57
C GLU A 40 16.30 0.04 -27.63
N GLU A 41 15.50 0.17 -26.57
CA GLU A 41 15.91 0.84 -25.35
C GLU A 41 17.13 0.05 -24.89
N LEU A 42 18.29 0.71 -24.97
CA LEU A 42 19.60 0.17 -24.66
C LEU A 42 19.52 -0.69 -23.40
N ALA A 43 19.68 -2.01 -23.57
CA ALA A 43 19.59 -2.94 -22.47
C ALA A 43 20.65 -2.58 -21.41
N LEU A 44 20.18 -2.33 -20.19
CA LEU A 44 21.03 -1.95 -19.06
C LEU A 44 22.04 -3.07 -18.74
N SER A 45 23.26 -2.64 -18.46
CA SER A 45 24.32 -3.49 -17.94
C SER A 45 23.98 -4.00 -16.54
N GLY A 46 24.62 -5.11 -16.13
CA GLY A 46 24.44 -5.62 -14.77
C GLY A 46 24.85 -4.62 -13.68
N LEU A 47 25.82 -3.74 -13.98
CA LEU A 47 26.25 -2.69 -13.08
C LEU A 47 25.20 -1.59 -12.93
N GLU A 48 24.58 -1.15 -14.03
CA GLU A 48 23.48 -0.17 -14.00
C GLU A 48 22.29 -0.73 -13.21
N ILE A 49 21.86 -1.96 -13.53
CA ILE A 49 20.79 -2.65 -12.77
C ILE A 49 21.13 -2.71 -11.28
N ASN A 50 22.38 -3.03 -10.93
CA ASN A 50 22.81 -3.08 -9.55
C ASN A 50 22.74 -1.72 -8.85
N ASN A 51 23.17 -0.65 -9.53
CA ASN A 51 23.16 0.70 -8.97
C ASN A 51 21.74 1.19 -8.70
N HIS A 52 20.82 0.99 -9.66
CA HIS A 52 19.39 1.28 -9.48
C HIS A 52 18.79 0.46 -8.34
N PHE A 53 19.06 -0.85 -8.30
CA PHE A 53 18.59 -1.72 -7.23
C PHE A 53 19.07 -1.23 -5.84
N LEU A 54 20.36 -0.96 -5.67
CA LEU A 54 20.90 -0.48 -4.40
C LEU A 54 20.36 0.90 -4.02
N LYS A 55 20.15 1.79 -5.00
CA LYS A 55 19.53 3.10 -4.76
C LYS A 55 18.13 2.96 -4.18
N ALA A 56 17.28 2.13 -4.78
CA ALA A 56 15.95 1.82 -4.26
C ALA A 56 16.01 1.21 -2.84
N VAL A 57 16.99 0.33 -2.58
CA VAL A 57 17.16 -0.28 -1.26
C VAL A 57 17.57 0.74 -0.19
N ILE A 58 18.49 1.65 -0.53
CA ILE A 58 18.99 2.70 0.37
C ILE A 58 17.90 3.72 0.74
N ASN A 59 16.96 4.01 -0.19
CA ASN A 59 15.84 4.92 0.07
C ASN A 59 15.02 4.50 1.29
N PHE A 60 14.85 3.19 1.52
CA PHE A 60 14.13 2.66 2.68
C PHE A 60 14.91 2.69 3.99
N GLY A 61 16.18 3.09 3.96
CA GLY A 61 17.03 3.17 5.14
C GLY A 61 17.39 1.81 5.73
N LEU A 62 17.55 0.80 4.87
CA LEU A 62 18.05 -0.51 5.29
C LEU A 62 19.55 -0.41 5.61
N GLU A 63 19.97 -1.02 6.71
CA GLU A 63 21.38 -1.09 7.08
C GLU A 63 22.14 -2.05 6.14
N GLU A 64 23.43 -1.79 5.89
CA GLU A 64 24.23 -2.57 4.92
C GLU A 64 24.29 -4.05 5.27
N ASP A 65 24.29 -4.40 6.56
CA ASP A 65 24.34 -5.78 7.05
C ASP A 65 23.03 -6.55 6.82
N TRP A 66 21.94 -5.85 6.48
CA TRP A 66 20.66 -6.45 6.10
C TRP A 66 20.65 -6.88 4.63
N ILE A 67 21.63 -6.43 3.84
CA ILE A 67 21.78 -6.68 2.42
C ILE A 67 23.04 -7.53 2.21
N THR A 68 22.85 -8.84 2.08
CA THR A 68 23.99 -9.77 1.91
C THR A 68 24.09 -10.24 0.48
N VAL A 69 25.31 -10.21 -0.08
CA VAL A 69 25.56 -10.75 -1.42
C VAL A 69 25.50 -12.28 -1.36
N GLY A 70 24.57 -12.86 -2.11
CA GLY A 70 24.39 -14.29 -2.28
C GLY A 70 25.48 -14.91 -3.15
N LYS A 71 25.78 -16.19 -2.90
CA LYS A 71 26.62 -16.97 -3.81
C LYS A 71 25.87 -17.24 -5.11
N LEU A 72 26.47 -16.91 -6.25
CA LEU A 72 25.94 -17.24 -7.57
C LEU A 72 25.98 -18.76 -7.76
N THR A 73 24.84 -19.43 -7.59
CA THR A 73 24.75 -20.89 -7.70
C THR A 73 24.69 -21.37 -9.15
N ASN A 74 24.16 -20.55 -10.06
CA ASN A 74 24.16 -20.78 -11.50
C ASN A 74 24.88 -19.63 -12.20
N LYS A 75 26.03 -19.92 -12.82
CA LYS A 75 26.72 -19.02 -13.74
C LYS A 75 25.98 -19.02 -15.09
N SER A 76 24.80 -18.41 -15.16
CA SER A 76 24.40 -17.87 -16.47
C SER A 76 25.30 -16.67 -16.73
N ASP A 77 25.97 -16.60 -17.88
CA ASP A 77 26.99 -15.57 -18.17
C ASP A 77 26.49 -14.12 -18.01
N SER A 78 25.17 -13.90 -17.97
CA SER A 78 24.55 -12.59 -17.79
C SER A 78 24.21 -12.21 -16.34
N LEU A 79 24.15 -13.16 -15.41
CA LEU A 79 23.74 -12.89 -14.03
C LEU A 79 24.90 -12.22 -13.31
N PHE A 80 24.72 -10.95 -12.98
CA PHE A 80 25.75 -10.13 -12.38
C PHE A 80 25.84 -10.38 -10.87
N LEU A 81 24.72 -10.26 -10.16
CA LEU A 81 24.68 -10.36 -8.70
C LEU A 81 23.42 -11.07 -8.19
N SER A 82 23.58 -11.68 -7.02
CA SER A 82 22.48 -12.21 -6.23
C SER A 82 22.51 -11.56 -4.85
N TYR A 83 21.36 -11.13 -4.35
CA TYR A 83 21.19 -10.55 -3.02
C TYR A 83 20.30 -11.42 -2.15
N LYS A 84 20.53 -11.33 -0.84
CA LYS A 84 19.55 -11.66 0.19
C LYS A 84 19.29 -10.40 0.99
N VAL A 85 18.05 -9.92 0.94
CA VAL A 85 17.61 -8.70 1.62
C VAL A 85 16.70 -9.10 2.76
N LYS A 86 17.07 -8.69 3.98
CA LYS A 86 16.20 -8.81 5.14
C LYS A 86 15.41 -7.53 5.31
N LEU A 87 14.08 -7.65 5.31
CA LEU A 87 13.20 -6.53 5.57
C LEU A 87 12.74 -6.52 7.04
N PRO A 88 12.67 -5.34 7.66
CA PRO A 88 12.00 -5.19 8.93
C PRO A 88 10.46 -5.36 8.76
N PRO A 89 9.72 -5.70 9.83
CA PRO A 89 8.28 -5.98 9.73
C PRO A 89 7.41 -4.79 9.31
N ASP A 90 7.92 -3.57 9.49
CA ASP A 90 7.22 -2.31 9.19
C ASP A 90 7.35 -1.89 7.71
N LEU A 91 8.08 -2.64 6.88
CA LEU A 91 8.24 -2.38 5.45
C LEU A 91 7.66 -3.54 4.62
N PRO A 92 6.42 -3.41 4.10
CA PRO A 92 5.82 -4.46 3.29
C PRO A 92 6.65 -4.77 2.03
N ILE A 93 6.85 -6.06 1.74
CA ILE A 93 7.51 -6.52 0.50
C ILE A 93 6.89 -5.88 -0.76
N PRO A 94 5.55 -5.76 -0.90
CA PRO A 94 4.97 -5.09 -2.08
C PRO A 94 5.39 -3.63 -2.22
N VAL A 95 5.46 -2.87 -1.12
CA VAL A 95 5.95 -1.47 -1.12
C VAL A 95 7.41 -1.43 -1.57
N PHE A 96 8.24 -2.31 -1.00
CA PHE A 96 9.66 -2.42 -1.37
C PHE A 96 9.85 -2.73 -2.87
N ILE A 97 9.06 -3.65 -3.43
CA ILE A 97 9.11 -3.98 -4.85
C ILE A 97 8.59 -2.83 -5.72
N SER A 98 7.56 -2.13 -5.27
CA SER A 98 7.01 -0.96 -5.98
C SER A 98 8.06 0.12 -6.15
N GLU A 99 8.82 0.46 -5.11
CA GLU A 99 9.91 1.43 -5.18
C GLU A 99 11.03 0.99 -6.14
N ILE A 100 11.40 -0.30 -6.10
CA ILE A 100 12.36 -0.84 -7.08
C ILE A 100 11.83 -0.63 -8.49
N LYS A 101 10.55 -0.94 -8.74
CA LYS A 101 9.94 -0.74 -10.05
C LYS A 101 9.93 0.73 -10.45
N THR A 102 9.67 1.65 -9.52
CA THR A 102 9.70 3.10 -9.77
C THR A 102 11.08 3.56 -10.24
N GLU A 103 12.15 3.04 -9.65
CA GLU A 103 13.52 3.36 -10.05
C GLU A 103 13.89 2.88 -11.47
N PHE A 104 13.13 1.92 -12.02
CA PHE A 104 13.29 1.40 -13.40
C PHE A 104 12.17 1.85 -14.36
N SER A 105 11.32 2.81 -13.98
CA SER A 105 10.11 3.18 -14.75
C SER A 105 10.39 3.66 -16.18
N SER A 106 11.60 4.15 -16.44
CA SER A 106 12.03 4.70 -17.73
C SER A 106 12.81 3.70 -18.59
N ASP A 107 13.04 2.48 -18.11
CA ASP A 107 14.02 1.57 -18.68
C ASP A 107 13.37 0.27 -19.19
N SER A 108 14.03 -0.39 -20.15
CA SER A 108 13.65 -1.69 -20.70
C SER A 108 13.96 -2.85 -19.75
N VAL A 109 13.38 -2.78 -18.55
CA VAL A 109 13.63 -3.71 -17.45
C VAL A 109 12.35 -4.46 -17.11
N GLU A 110 12.42 -5.79 -17.18
CA GLU A 110 11.35 -6.67 -16.73
C GLU A 110 11.65 -7.15 -15.31
N ILE A 111 10.73 -6.89 -14.38
CA ILE A 111 10.84 -7.30 -12.98
C ILE A 111 9.81 -8.39 -12.70
N LYS A 112 10.28 -9.56 -12.27
CA LYS A 112 9.43 -10.69 -11.85
C LYS A 112 9.51 -10.88 -10.35
N SER A 113 8.35 -10.89 -9.70
CA SER A 113 8.20 -11.21 -8.28
C SER A 113 7.55 -12.58 -8.14
N ILE A 114 8.23 -13.49 -7.46
CA ILE A 114 7.78 -14.87 -7.23
C ILE A 114 7.67 -15.08 -5.73
N GLU A 115 6.44 -15.16 -5.23
CA GLU A 115 6.18 -15.46 -3.84
C GLU A 115 6.47 -16.96 -3.57
N LYS A 116 7.49 -17.22 -2.72
CA LYS A 116 7.89 -18.59 -2.34
C LYS A 116 7.10 -19.12 -1.16
N LYS A 117 6.59 -18.22 -0.32
CA LYS A 117 5.72 -18.51 0.82
C LYS A 117 4.80 -17.32 1.07
N MET A 118 3.50 -17.60 1.19
CA MET A 118 2.46 -16.61 1.45
C MET A 118 2.87 -15.69 2.62
N GLY A 119 2.98 -14.40 2.35
CA GLY A 119 3.25 -13.33 3.31
C GLY A 119 4.63 -13.34 3.96
N GLY A 120 5.63 -14.03 3.38
CA GLY A 120 6.91 -14.23 4.07
C GLY A 120 8.16 -14.05 3.23
N ARG A 121 8.24 -14.74 2.08
CA ARG A 121 9.48 -14.80 1.32
C ARG A 121 9.22 -14.67 -0.17
N THR A 122 9.90 -13.73 -0.79
CA THR A 122 9.73 -13.39 -2.20
C THR A 122 11.07 -13.44 -2.91
N LYS A 123 11.09 -14.02 -4.10
CA LYS A 123 12.22 -13.92 -5.01
C LYS A 123 11.92 -12.85 -6.05
N LEU A 124 12.83 -11.89 -6.16
CA LEU A 124 12.82 -10.89 -7.20
C LEU A 124 13.83 -11.29 -8.28
N GLU A 125 13.44 -11.16 -9.54
CA GLU A 125 14.29 -11.37 -10.71
C GLU A 125 14.19 -10.15 -11.61
N ILE A 126 15.32 -9.55 -11.94
CA ILE A 126 15.41 -8.35 -12.76
C ILE A 126 16.12 -8.71 -14.06
N TYR A 127 15.41 -8.50 -15.15
CA TYR A 127 15.84 -8.78 -16.51
C TYR A 127 16.03 -7.48 -17.27
N SER A 128 17.05 -7.45 -18.11
CA SER A 128 17.16 -6.41 -19.14
C SER A 128 17.37 -7.08 -20.49
N GLY A 129 16.49 -6.76 -21.44
CA GLY A 129 16.24 -7.60 -22.61
C GLY A 129 15.81 -9.01 -22.19
N SER A 130 16.42 -10.03 -22.80
CA SER A 130 16.14 -11.45 -22.51
C SER A 130 17.00 -12.06 -21.40
N PHE A 131 17.83 -11.26 -20.73
CA PHE A 131 18.86 -11.75 -19.82
C PHE A 131 18.56 -11.39 -18.38
N LEU A 132 18.61 -12.40 -17.50
CA LEU A 132 18.59 -12.18 -16.06
C LEU A 132 19.88 -11.48 -15.64
N LYS A 133 19.76 -10.31 -15.02
CA LYS A 133 20.90 -9.49 -14.57
C LYS A 133 21.08 -9.53 -13.07
N LEU A 134 19.98 -9.55 -12.30
CA LEU A 134 20.01 -9.54 -10.85
C LEU A 134 18.90 -10.43 -10.27
N THR A 135 19.18 -11.09 -9.16
CA THR A 135 18.15 -11.77 -8.36
C THR A 135 18.28 -11.42 -6.89
N SER A 136 17.15 -11.27 -6.19
CA SER A 136 17.13 -11.01 -4.76
C SER A 136 16.17 -11.97 -4.05
N ASP A 137 16.64 -12.61 -2.98
CA ASP A 137 15.79 -13.31 -2.03
C ASP A 137 15.43 -12.34 -0.89
N ILE A 138 14.16 -11.98 -0.81
CA ILE A 138 13.61 -11.02 0.16
C ILE A 138 12.85 -11.81 1.23
N ASP A 139 13.17 -11.57 2.50
CA ASP A 139 12.54 -12.25 3.64
C ASP A 139 12.39 -11.27 4.82
N TYR A 140 11.40 -11.48 5.67
CA TYR A 140 11.24 -10.68 6.88
C TYR A 140 12.14 -11.17 8.01
N ASP A 141 12.75 -10.24 8.74
CA ASP A 141 13.43 -10.52 10.00
C ASP A 141 12.77 -9.70 11.12
N LYS A 142 12.02 -10.40 11.98
CA LYS A 142 11.22 -9.80 13.07
C LYS A 142 12.06 -9.05 14.11
N LYS A 143 13.38 -9.21 14.11
CA LYS A 143 14.29 -8.54 15.04
C LYS A 143 14.78 -7.20 14.52
N LEU A 144 14.59 -6.92 13.23
CA LEU A 144 15.05 -5.67 12.62
C LEU A 144 14.08 -4.55 12.94
N VAL A 145 14.65 -3.40 13.32
CA VAL A 145 13.93 -2.17 13.62
C VAL A 145 14.71 -1.04 12.97
N ARG A 146 14.07 -0.25 12.12
CA ARG A 146 14.70 0.89 11.47
C ARG A 146 15.00 1.99 12.49
N LYS A 147 16.21 2.56 12.43
CA LYS A 147 16.64 3.71 13.24
C LYS A 147 16.32 5.04 12.52
N ARG A 148 15.09 5.19 12.03
CA ARG A 148 14.59 6.42 11.39
C ARG A 148 13.22 6.77 11.97
N GLY A 149 12.82 8.03 11.83
CA GLY A 149 11.48 8.47 12.20
C GLY A 149 10.40 7.63 11.52
N SER A 150 9.28 7.42 12.23
CA SER A 150 8.14 6.66 11.73
C SER A 150 6.90 7.54 11.72
N VAL A 151 6.16 7.48 10.62
CA VAL A 151 4.86 8.15 10.47
C VAL A 151 3.78 7.08 10.39
N GLY A 152 2.73 7.23 11.18
CA GLY A 152 1.51 6.44 11.07
C GLY A 152 0.37 7.29 10.53
N PHE A 153 -0.43 6.73 9.62
CA PHE A 153 -1.65 7.35 9.12
C PHE A 153 -2.86 6.73 9.80
N LEU A 154 -3.73 7.58 10.31
CA LEU A 154 -5.03 7.24 10.86
C LEU A 154 -6.08 7.94 10.01
N ILE A 155 -6.97 7.18 9.37
CA ILE A 155 -7.99 7.71 8.45
C ILE A 155 -9.33 7.78 9.19
N GLU A 156 -9.93 8.95 9.23
CA GLU A 156 -11.29 9.21 9.72
C GLU A 156 -12.26 9.36 8.53
N ASP A 157 -13.56 9.19 8.78
CA ASP A 157 -14.66 9.41 7.83
C ASP A 157 -14.70 8.52 6.58
N ILE A 158 -14.08 7.34 6.60
CA ILE A 158 -14.11 6.41 5.48
C ILE A 158 -15.49 5.78 5.27
N SER A 159 -16.01 5.87 4.04
CA SER A 159 -17.26 5.22 3.65
C SER A 159 -17.02 3.81 3.14
N PHE A 160 -17.55 2.80 3.85
CA PHE A 160 -17.44 1.39 3.43
C PHE A 160 -18.38 1.01 2.28
N ASP A 161 -19.27 1.92 1.89
CA ASP A 161 -20.17 1.75 0.75
C ASP A 161 -19.69 2.50 -0.51
N ASP A 162 -18.67 3.37 -0.40
CA ASP A 162 -18.12 4.11 -1.54
C ASP A 162 -17.00 3.31 -2.22
N GLU A 163 -17.13 3.08 -3.53
CA GLU A 163 -16.14 2.31 -4.30
C GLU A 163 -14.74 2.95 -4.28
N LYS A 164 -14.63 4.28 -4.22
CA LYS A 164 -13.33 4.98 -4.20
C LYS A 164 -12.62 4.78 -2.87
N ASP A 165 -13.35 4.90 -1.77
CA ASP A 165 -12.81 4.67 -0.43
C ASP A 165 -12.36 3.22 -0.26
N LEU A 166 -13.09 2.28 -0.86
CA LEU A 166 -12.71 0.87 -0.88
C LEU A 166 -11.37 0.61 -1.59
N LEU A 167 -10.97 1.44 -2.56
CA LEU A 167 -9.65 1.33 -3.21
C LEU A 167 -8.49 1.60 -2.25
N LEU A 168 -8.70 2.37 -1.17
CA LEU A 168 -7.68 2.60 -0.15
C LEU A 168 -7.26 1.29 0.51
N PHE A 169 -8.15 0.31 0.63
CA PHE A 169 -7.81 -0.98 1.23
C PHE A 169 -6.95 -1.89 0.35
N ASP A 170 -6.81 -1.56 -0.93
CA ASP A 170 -5.99 -2.31 -1.89
C ASP A 170 -4.56 -1.75 -2.00
N ILE A 171 -4.28 -0.57 -1.43
CA ILE A 171 -2.92 -0.03 -1.39
C ILE A 171 -2.02 -0.89 -0.49
N PRO A 172 -0.74 -1.09 -0.82
CA PRO A 172 0.15 -1.92 -0.01
C PRO A 172 0.64 -1.25 1.28
N GLU A 173 0.55 0.08 1.39
CA GLU A 173 0.97 0.87 2.54
C GLU A 173 0.12 0.57 3.79
N SER A 174 0.74 0.68 4.97
CA SER A 174 0.06 0.49 6.24
C SER A 174 -0.63 1.78 6.69
N PHE A 175 -1.90 1.66 7.07
CA PHE A 175 -2.68 2.70 7.71
C PHE A 175 -3.66 2.07 8.69
N ALA A 176 -4.14 2.88 9.62
CA ALA A 176 -5.22 2.52 10.52
C ALA A 176 -6.49 3.31 10.17
N VAL A 177 -7.65 2.70 10.36
CA VAL A 177 -8.94 3.40 10.28
C VAL A 177 -9.41 3.75 11.68
N LEU A 178 -9.91 4.96 11.89
CA LEU A 178 -10.53 5.37 13.14
C LEU A 178 -12.02 5.01 13.11
N LEU A 179 -12.45 4.14 14.03
CA LEU A 179 -13.84 3.69 14.12
C LEU A 179 -14.51 4.13 15.40
N ILE A 180 -15.77 4.54 15.32
CA ILE A 180 -16.62 4.76 16.49
C ILE A 180 -17.29 3.42 16.88
N PRO A 181 -17.30 3.00 18.15
CA PRO A 181 -17.95 1.77 18.58
C PRO A 181 -19.43 1.66 18.18
N SER A 182 -19.72 0.75 17.25
CA SER A 182 -21.09 0.43 16.80
C SER A 182 -21.19 -1.01 16.27
N LYS A 183 -22.41 -1.53 16.13
CA LYS A 183 -22.67 -2.85 15.53
C LYS A 183 -22.28 -2.89 14.06
N GLU A 184 -22.39 -1.77 13.38
CA GLU A 184 -21.93 -1.62 12.01
C GLU A 184 -20.41 -1.69 11.93
N ASN A 185 -19.71 -0.89 12.74
CA ASN A 185 -18.25 -0.87 12.77
C ASN A 185 -17.65 -2.17 13.32
N LYS A 186 -18.40 -2.99 14.04
CA LYS A 186 -18.04 -4.39 14.32
C LYS A 186 -17.86 -5.21 13.04
N LYS A 187 -18.70 -5.00 12.01
CA LYS A 187 -18.52 -5.68 10.71
C LYS A 187 -17.32 -5.08 9.96
N HIS A 188 -17.19 -3.75 9.95
CA HIS A 188 -16.10 -3.06 9.27
C HIS A 188 -14.72 -3.43 9.86
N SER A 189 -14.59 -3.52 11.20
CA SER A 189 -13.35 -3.99 11.84
C SER A 189 -12.90 -5.38 11.36
N LYS A 190 -13.84 -6.26 11.02
CA LYS A 190 -13.51 -7.56 10.42
C LYS A 190 -13.02 -7.39 8.98
N PHE A 191 -13.70 -6.60 8.17
CA PHE A 191 -13.28 -6.30 6.79
C PHE A 191 -11.87 -5.67 6.74
N ILE A 192 -11.62 -4.66 7.58
CA ILE A 192 -10.30 -4.00 7.71
C ILE A 192 -9.22 -5.03 8.03
N PHE A 193 -9.49 -5.91 9.01
CA PHE A 193 -8.55 -6.97 9.38
C PHE A 193 -8.33 -7.99 8.25
N ASP A 194 -9.39 -8.39 7.54
CA ASP A 194 -9.30 -9.32 6.41
C ASP A 194 -8.50 -8.71 5.24
N LYS A 195 -8.50 -7.37 5.10
CA LYS A 195 -7.64 -6.60 4.19
C LYS A 195 -6.22 -6.35 4.72
N SER A 196 -5.85 -6.96 5.84
CA SER A 196 -4.54 -6.77 6.50
C SER A 196 -4.25 -5.31 6.86
N LYS A 197 -5.30 -4.54 7.19
CA LYS A 197 -5.21 -3.17 7.71
C LYS A 197 -5.47 -3.14 9.21
N GLU A 198 -5.14 -2.02 9.84
CA GLU A 198 -5.31 -1.80 11.27
C GLU A 198 -6.50 -0.87 11.53
N PHE A 199 -6.97 -0.83 12.79
CA PHE A 199 -7.97 0.16 13.20
C PHE A 199 -7.74 0.59 14.65
N ALA A 200 -8.08 1.84 14.94
CA ALA A 200 -8.19 2.40 16.27
C ALA A 200 -9.65 2.71 16.60
N LEU A 201 -9.96 2.93 17.87
CA LEU A 201 -11.32 3.31 18.28
C LEU A 201 -11.38 4.74 18.77
N LEU A 202 -12.32 5.52 18.26
CA LEU A 202 -12.68 6.83 18.77
C LEU A 202 -13.73 6.68 19.86
N LEU A 203 -13.43 7.23 21.03
CA LEU A 203 -14.38 7.43 22.11
C LEU A 203 -14.81 8.89 22.08
N ASP A 204 -16.09 9.11 21.84
CA ASP A 204 -16.71 10.43 21.77
C ASP A 204 -18.20 10.36 22.19
N ASP A 205 -18.93 11.43 21.91
CA ASP A 205 -20.35 11.56 22.24
C ASP A 205 -21.27 10.86 21.22
N GLU A 206 -20.75 10.39 20.08
CA GLU A 206 -21.53 9.79 18.99
C GLU A 206 -21.84 8.30 19.23
N ILE A 207 -21.30 7.70 20.31
CA ILE A 207 -21.57 6.32 20.69
C ILE A 207 -23.00 6.17 21.23
N ASP A 208 -23.93 5.93 20.32
CA ASP A 208 -25.37 5.89 20.65
C ASP A 208 -25.93 4.52 20.99
N GLU A 209 -25.27 3.45 20.55
CA GLU A 209 -25.76 2.11 20.79
C GLU A 209 -25.64 1.72 22.26
N LEU A 210 -26.75 1.30 22.86
CA LEU A 210 -26.86 1.06 24.31
C LEU A 210 -25.81 0.09 24.89
N GLU A 211 -25.34 -0.86 24.09
CA GLU A 211 -24.29 -1.82 24.46
C GLU A 211 -22.92 -1.18 24.66
N TYR A 212 -22.61 -0.13 23.89
CA TYR A 212 -21.32 0.56 23.90
C TYR A 212 -21.40 1.95 24.55
N LYS A 213 -22.60 2.52 24.69
CA LYS A 213 -22.82 3.89 25.15
C LYS A 213 -22.12 4.19 26.48
N LEU A 214 -21.33 5.26 26.45
CA LEU A 214 -20.60 5.82 27.58
C LEU A 214 -21.25 7.17 27.92
N ASN A 215 -22.05 7.21 28.99
CA ASN A 215 -22.82 8.41 29.33
C ASN A 215 -22.73 8.72 30.82
N GLU A 216 -22.56 9.99 31.17
CA GLU A 216 -22.40 10.43 32.57
C GLU A 216 -23.58 10.04 33.48
N GLY A 217 -24.80 9.94 32.93
CA GLY A 217 -25.98 9.51 33.69
C GLY A 217 -26.00 8.03 34.07
N TYR A 218 -25.01 7.24 33.64
CA TYR A 218 -24.95 5.80 33.93
C TYR A 218 -24.14 5.50 35.19
N SER A 219 -24.61 4.51 35.97
CA SER A 219 -23.86 4.00 37.11
C SER A 219 -22.48 3.45 36.68
N ASN A 220 -21.47 3.51 37.55
CA ASN A 220 -20.13 2.96 37.28
C ASN A 220 -20.15 1.51 36.78
N ASN A 221 -21.02 0.65 37.35
CA ASN A 221 -21.15 -0.74 36.90
C ASN A 221 -21.61 -0.84 35.44
N ARG A 222 -22.52 0.04 35.02
CA ARG A 222 -22.98 0.11 33.63
C ARG A 222 -21.88 0.61 32.71
N ILE A 223 -21.15 1.66 33.09
CA ILE A 223 -19.99 2.16 32.34
C ILE A 223 -18.94 1.05 32.16
N LEU A 224 -18.59 0.35 33.24
CA LEU A 224 -17.63 -0.76 33.18
C LEU A 224 -18.09 -1.91 32.29
N ASN A 225 -19.40 -2.18 32.24
CA ASN A 225 -19.95 -3.19 31.33
C ASN A 225 -19.87 -2.72 29.87
N SER A 226 -20.18 -1.46 29.57
CA SER A 226 -20.01 -0.89 28.22
C SER A 226 -18.55 -0.94 27.78
N VAL A 227 -17.61 -0.52 28.64
CA VAL A 227 -16.16 -0.60 28.35
C VAL A 227 -15.75 -2.04 28.07
N LYS A 228 -16.18 -3.01 28.89
CA LYS A 228 -15.88 -4.44 28.64
C LYS A 228 -16.49 -4.94 27.33
N ALA A 229 -17.68 -4.49 26.96
CA ALA A 229 -18.31 -4.84 25.70
C ALA A 229 -17.52 -4.29 24.50
N ILE A 230 -17.11 -3.01 24.55
CA ILE A 230 -16.24 -2.40 23.54
C ILE A 230 -14.94 -3.18 23.41
N LEU A 231 -14.25 -3.44 24.53
CA LEU A 231 -12.98 -4.17 24.54
C LEU A 231 -13.11 -5.61 24.03
N GLY A 232 -14.23 -6.27 24.33
CA GLY A 232 -14.51 -7.62 23.84
C GLY A 232 -14.77 -7.64 22.33
N THR A 233 -15.62 -6.73 21.85
CA THR A 233 -15.99 -6.63 20.44
C THR A 233 -14.83 -6.17 19.56
N PHE A 234 -14.08 -5.17 20.01
CA PHE A 234 -13.00 -4.52 19.27
C PHE A 234 -11.61 -4.87 19.82
N SER A 235 -11.43 -6.12 20.23
CA SER A 235 -10.20 -6.63 20.84
C SER A 235 -8.92 -6.51 20.01
N LYS A 236 -9.06 -6.22 18.70
CA LYS A 236 -7.95 -6.04 17.76
C LYS A 236 -7.55 -4.58 17.53
N ALA A 237 -8.22 -3.62 18.19
CA ALA A 237 -7.86 -2.21 18.05
C ALA A 237 -6.42 -1.97 18.50
N ILE A 238 -5.65 -1.21 17.73
CA ILE A 238 -4.24 -0.94 18.04
C ILE A 238 -4.07 0.06 19.20
N PHE A 239 -5.00 1.01 19.34
CA PHE A 239 -5.12 1.94 20.46
C PHE A 239 -6.51 2.61 20.45
N PHE A 240 -6.78 3.40 21.47
CA PHE A 240 -7.98 4.19 21.62
C PHE A 240 -7.65 5.68 21.50
N VAL A 241 -8.53 6.43 20.87
CA VAL A 241 -8.52 7.88 20.76
C VAL A 241 -9.68 8.41 21.57
N ILE A 242 -9.50 9.49 22.31
CA ILE A 242 -10.58 10.22 22.98
C ILE A 242 -10.65 11.63 22.39
N ASP A 243 -11.84 12.05 21.99
CA ASP A 243 -12.07 13.45 21.64
C ASP A 243 -12.02 14.29 22.91
N ASP A 244 -10.95 15.06 23.09
CA ASP A 244 -10.72 15.92 24.25
C ASP A 244 -11.65 17.16 24.28
N LYS A 245 -12.45 17.36 23.23
CA LYS A 245 -13.51 18.36 23.18
C LYS A 245 -14.89 17.82 23.55
N SER A 246 -15.06 16.49 23.60
CA SER A 246 -16.33 15.81 23.89
C SER A 246 -16.86 16.05 25.31
N GLU A 247 -18.17 15.91 25.49
CA GLU A 247 -18.82 15.84 26.79
C GLU A 247 -18.34 14.62 27.58
N LEU A 248 -18.14 13.48 26.90
CA LEU A 248 -17.59 12.26 27.48
C LEU A 248 -16.26 12.52 28.18
N PHE A 249 -15.31 13.19 27.53
CA PHE A 249 -14.00 13.49 28.13
C PHE A 249 -14.10 14.36 29.38
N ARG A 250 -15.03 15.32 29.38
CA ARG A 250 -15.25 16.25 30.50
C ARG A 250 -16.10 15.67 31.63
N SER A 251 -16.73 14.51 31.40
CA SER A 251 -17.64 13.88 32.34
C SER A 251 -16.95 13.31 33.57
N GLN A 252 -17.71 13.15 34.66
CA GLN A 252 -17.23 12.48 35.87
C GLN A 252 -16.94 10.98 35.69
N VAL A 253 -17.44 10.35 34.62
CA VAL A 253 -17.23 8.92 34.34
C VAL A 253 -15.95 8.65 33.55
N PHE A 254 -15.36 9.67 32.90
CA PHE A 254 -14.12 9.50 32.13
C PHE A 254 -12.94 8.93 32.94
N PRO A 255 -12.67 9.38 34.19
CA PRO A 255 -11.62 8.76 35.01
C PRO A 255 -11.82 7.25 35.23
N VAL A 256 -13.07 6.78 35.30
CA VAL A 256 -13.39 5.35 35.43
C VAL A 256 -13.05 4.60 34.15
N ILE A 257 -13.36 5.19 32.99
CA ILE A 257 -13.06 4.63 31.67
C ILE A 257 -11.54 4.55 31.48
N SER A 258 -10.85 5.67 31.70
CA SER A 258 -9.39 5.78 31.57
C SER A 258 -8.66 4.76 32.45
N ALA A 259 -9.06 4.63 33.73
CA ALA A 259 -8.46 3.66 34.65
C ALA A 259 -8.66 2.20 34.21
N GLU A 260 -9.81 1.84 33.62
CA GLU A 260 -10.06 0.48 33.13
C GLU A 260 -9.25 0.16 31.86
N LEU A 261 -9.01 1.15 30.99
CA LEU A 261 -8.12 1.02 29.83
C LEU A 261 -6.66 0.89 30.26
N GLU A 262 -6.20 1.75 31.18
CA GLU A 262 -4.84 1.75 31.71
C GLU A 262 -4.51 0.44 32.41
N LYS A 263 -5.43 -0.08 33.24
CA LYS A 263 -5.30 -1.38 33.91
C LYS A 263 -5.04 -2.55 32.94
N ARG A 264 -5.45 -2.42 31.69
CA ARG A 264 -5.29 -3.42 30.63
C ARG A 264 -4.13 -3.12 29.68
N ASN A 265 -3.32 -2.11 29.99
CA ASN A 265 -2.23 -1.59 29.15
C ASN A 265 -2.70 -1.14 27.76
N ILE A 266 -3.91 -0.59 27.68
CA ILE A 266 -4.46 -0.05 26.43
C ILE A 266 -4.05 1.42 26.34
N LYS A 267 -3.36 1.77 25.25
CA LYS A 267 -2.94 3.14 24.99
C LYS A 267 -4.17 3.99 24.65
N LEU A 268 -4.32 5.10 25.37
CA LEU A 268 -5.31 6.15 25.10
C LEU A 268 -4.56 7.40 24.61
N VAL A 269 -4.97 7.93 23.46
CA VAL A 269 -4.36 9.10 22.80
C VAL A 269 -5.41 10.21 22.72
N LEU A 270 -5.03 11.46 22.98
CA LEU A 270 -5.96 12.58 22.80
C LEU A 270 -6.10 12.91 21.31
N LYS A 271 -7.32 13.19 20.82
CA LYS A 271 -7.52 13.58 19.42
C LYS A 271 -6.69 14.81 19.05
N SER A 272 -6.53 15.77 19.97
CA SER A 272 -5.66 16.95 19.80
C SER A 272 -4.15 16.68 19.71
N GLU A 273 -3.67 15.50 20.13
CA GLU A 273 -2.27 15.11 19.93
C GLU A 273 -2.00 14.62 18.50
N LEU A 274 -3.06 14.34 17.73
CA LEU A 274 -2.95 13.92 16.35
C LEU A 274 -2.81 15.14 15.44
N TYR A 275 -1.89 15.06 14.51
CA TYR A 275 -1.75 16.10 13.49
C TYR A 275 -2.83 15.89 12.43
N GLN A 276 -3.73 16.86 12.29
CA GLN A 276 -4.76 16.84 11.25
C GLN A 276 -4.16 17.29 9.91
N LEU A 277 -4.27 16.43 8.90
CA LEU A 277 -4.10 16.82 7.50
C LEU A 277 -5.46 17.27 6.94
N GLU A 278 -5.77 18.55 7.13
CA GLU A 278 -6.94 19.19 6.53
C GLU A 278 -6.44 20.23 5.53
N ASN A 279 -6.55 19.94 4.23
CA ASN A 279 -6.35 20.94 3.17
C ASN A 279 -7.18 20.59 1.94
N ASN A 280 -7.87 21.60 1.38
CA ASN A 280 -8.77 21.44 0.24
C ASN A 280 -8.03 21.30 -1.11
N GLU A 281 -6.73 21.62 -1.15
CA GLU A 281 -5.90 21.55 -2.36
C GLU A 281 -4.75 20.55 -2.19
N GLU A 282 -4.58 19.67 -3.18
CA GLU A 282 -3.60 18.58 -3.18
C GLU A 282 -2.16 19.09 -2.96
N THR A 283 -1.81 20.21 -3.60
CA THR A 283 -0.51 20.87 -3.46
C THR A 283 -0.23 21.34 -2.03
N ASP A 284 -1.24 21.79 -1.31
CA ASP A 284 -1.09 22.25 0.07
C ASP A 284 -0.95 21.08 1.04
N LEU A 285 -1.54 19.93 0.72
CA LEU A 285 -1.38 18.70 1.49
C LEU A 285 0.07 18.17 1.39
N TYR A 286 0.64 18.10 0.18
CA TYR A 286 2.05 17.73 -0.01
C TYR A 286 3.00 18.68 0.72
N ASN A 287 2.77 20.00 0.61
CA ASN A 287 3.62 21.00 1.25
C ASN A 287 3.54 20.95 2.78
N SER A 288 2.35 20.70 3.34
CA SER A 288 2.17 20.49 4.78
C SER A 288 2.88 19.23 5.25
N PHE A 289 2.71 18.12 4.53
CA PHE A 289 3.37 16.86 4.85
C PHE A 289 4.90 16.96 4.78
N ASP A 290 5.46 17.55 3.72
CA ASP A 290 6.91 17.72 3.55
C ASP A 290 7.51 18.64 4.62
N ARG A 291 6.79 19.70 5.00
CA ARG A 291 7.19 20.58 6.11
C ARG A 291 7.23 19.83 7.44
N MET A 292 6.21 19.02 7.73
CA MET A 292 6.19 18.17 8.92
C MET A 292 7.33 17.16 8.88
N PHE A 293 7.56 16.51 7.74
CA PHE A 293 8.63 15.52 7.56
C PHE A 293 10.03 16.08 7.80
N LYS A 294 10.31 17.28 7.30
CA LYS A 294 11.61 17.96 7.49
C LYS A 294 11.88 18.39 8.94
N GLN A 295 10.86 18.50 9.78
CA GLN A 295 11.02 18.83 11.20
C GLN A 295 11.27 17.60 12.08
N MET A 296 11.07 16.38 11.56
CA MET A 296 11.06 15.11 12.31
C MET A 296 12.42 14.41 12.41
N ALA A 297 13.50 15.12 12.74
CA ALA A 297 14.82 14.48 12.77
C ALA A 297 14.94 13.29 13.75
N ASP A 298 14.07 13.15 14.78
CA ASP A 298 14.17 12.03 15.76
C ASP A 298 12.85 11.56 16.42
N GLU A 299 11.65 11.94 15.93
CA GLU A 299 10.37 11.67 16.64
C GLU A 299 9.37 10.75 15.88
N LYS A 300 8.41 10.17 16.63
CA LYS A 300 7.30 9.35 16.10
C LYS A 300 6.04 10.22 15.96
N LEU A 301 5.40 10.20 14.80
CA LEU A 301 4.24 11.03 14.50
C LEU A 301 3.06 10.17 14.07
N THR A 302 1.86 10.45 14.61
CA THR A 302 0.60 9.86 14.14
C THR A 302 -0.24 10.98 13.53
N ILE A 303 -0.58 10.80 12.26
CA ILE A 303 -1.32 11.77 11.46
C ILE A 303 -2.75 11.31 11.34
N LEU A 304 -3.69 12.20 11.62
CA LEU A 304 -5.10 12.03 11.32
C LEU A 304 -5.38 12.61 9.94
N CYS A 305 -5.91 11.80 9.04
CA CYS A 305 -6.34 12.18 7.71
C CYS A 305 -7.86 12.07 7.63
N ASN A 306 -8.51 13.09 7.09
CA ASN A 306 -9.93 12.98 6.73
C ASN A 306 -9.96 12.50 5.27
N SER A 307 -10.71 11.44 4.96
CA SER A 307 -10.91 10.99 3.58
C SER A 307 -11.89 11.87 2.82
#